data_AF-A0AA42ZS67-F1
#
_entry.id   AF-A0AA42ZS67-F1
#
_cell.length_a   1.000
_cell.length_b   1.000
_cell.length_c   1.000
_cell.angle_alpha   90.00
_cell.angle_beta   90.00
_cell.angle_gamma   90.00
#
_symmetry.space_group_name_H-M   'P 1'
#
loop_
_entity.id
_entity.type
_entity.pdbx_description
1 polymer ?
#
loop_
_entity_poly.entity_id
_entity_poly.type
_entity_poly.pdbx_seq_one_letter_code
_entity_poly.pdbx_strand_id
1 'polypeptide(L)'
;MSEQPETRPTVQEGEFKELLRYTLVGYLGGIVLGGALDAFGFQRSALGQWLVRTLAGEGESLLEGLYALRRRLAGAAGSMAEAYGWGKAAGMVFPWLVDGASRLAGLDVYGWEGFHIPYFYALSDQIGASVAGLVFLARREAGLGRALGAYFRHPVMVSGLVIVLAVPCGLLFARLLGFSPTTQLATALETVAANLCWLPPLVGWLAERRS
;
A
#
# COMPACT_ATOMS: atom_id res chain seq x y z
N MET A 1 -21.32 -27.18 -28.21
CA MET A 1 -21.15 -25.97 -27.41
C MET A 1 -19.94 -26.23 -26.52
N SER A 2 -18.76 -25.84 -26.99
CA SER A 2 -17.48 -26.10 -26.33
C SER A 2 -17.31 -25.16 -25.15
N GLU A 3 -17.27 -25.70 -23.94
CA GLU A 3 -16.83 -24.99 -22.74
C GLU A 3 -15.43 -24.44 -22.99
N GLN A 4 -15.31 -23.11 -23.06
CA GLN A 4 -14.01 -22.46 -23.01
C GLN A 4 -13.46 -22.66 -21.60
N PRO A 5 -12.24 -23.18 -21.43
CA PRO A 5 -11.66 -23.31 -20.11
C PRO A 5 -11.47 -21.90 -19.54
N GLU A 6 -12.06 -21.63 -18.38
CA GLU A 6 -11.73 -20.46 -17.56
C GLU A 6 -10.21 -20.47 -17.36
N THR A 7 -9.52 -19.61 -18.10
CA THR A 7 -8.13 -19.25 -17.84
C THR A 7 -8.10 -18.64 -16.45
N ARG A 8 -7.78 -19.47 -15.44
CA ARG A 8 -7.36 -18.98 -14.14
C ARG A 8 -6.29 -17.92 -14.41
N PRO A 9 -6.40 -16.70 -13.85
CA PRO A 9 -5.30 -15.75 -13.93
C PRO A 9 -4.13 -16.39 -13.20
N THR A 10 -3.25 -17.01 -13.97
CA THR A 10 -1.98 -17.53 -13.49
C THR A 10 -1.15 -16.28 -13.27
N VAL A 11 -1.05 -15.87 -12.00
CA VAL A 11 -0.11 -14.83 -11.60
C VAL A 11 1.25 -15.29 -12.11
N GLN A 12 1.77 -14.62 -13.14
CA GLN A 12 2.97 -15.08 -13.82
C GLN A 12 4.15 -14.98 -12.84
N GLU A 13 5.04 -15.99 -12.81
CA GLU A 13 6.20 -16.08 -11.91
C GLU A 13 7.21 -14.89 -11.98
N GLY A 14 6.92 -13.81 -12.72
CA GLY A 14 7.66 -12.56 -12.75
C GLY A 14 6.98 -11.36 -12.08
N GLU A 15 5.65 -11.38 -11.89
CA GLU A 15 4.85 -10.22 -11.45
C GLU A 15 5.18 -9.82 -10.01
N PHE A 16 5.31 -10.79 -9.10
CA PHE A 16 5.71 -10.55 -7.71
C PHE A 16 7.14 -10.00 -7.56
N LYS A 17 8.07 -10.43 -8.42
CA LYS A 17 9.46 -9.93 -8.41
C LYS A 17 9.51 -8.48 -8.89
N GLU A 18 8.69 -8.14 -9.86
CA GLU A 18 8.56 -6.77 -10.38
C GLU A 18 7.92 -5.85 -9.33
N LEU A 19 6.88 -6.34 -8.65
CA LEU A 19 6.22 -5.67 -7.53
C LEU A 19 7.23 -5.28 -6.44
N LEU A 20 7.98 -6.26 -5.92
CA LEU A 20 9.03 -6.05 -4.91
C LEU A 20 10.09 -5.03 -5.34
N ARG A 21 10.42 -5.00 -6.63
CA ARG A 21 11.38 -4.04 -7.17
C ARG A 21 10.80 -2.63 -7.15
N TYR A 22 9.54 -2.45 -7.54
CA TYR A 22 8.87 -1.15 -7.48
C TYR A 22 8.70 -0.65 -6.05
N THR A 23 8.31 -1.53 -5.12
CA THR A 23 8.26 -1.21 -3.68
C THR A 23 9.63 -0.73 -3.18
N LEU A 24 10.72 -1.44 -3.52
CA LEU A 24 12.07 -1.06 -3.11
C LEU A 24 12.51 0.28 -3.70
N VAL A 25 12.18 0.56 -4.96
CA VAL A 25 12.46 1.85 -5.60
C VAL A 25 11.72 2.98 -4.88
N GLY A 26 10.45 2.76 -4.50
CA GLY A 26 9.68 3.70 -3.69
C GLY A 26 10.36 4.01 -2.35
N TYR A 27 10.77 2.97 -1.62
CA TYR A 27 11.45 3.12 -0.33
C TYR A 27 12.75 3.91 -0.44
N LEU A 28 13.61 3.53 -1.39
CA LEU A 28 14.88 4.22 -1.61
C LEU A 28 14.65 5.67 -2.06
N GLY A 29 13.67 5.90 -2.93
CA GLY A 29 13.28 7.24 -3.36
C GLY A 29 12.83 8.12 -2.20
N GLY A 30 11.97 7.61 -1.32
CA GLY A 30 11.52 8.31 -0.13
C GLY A 30 12.66 8.63 0.85
N ILE A 31 13.57 7.68 1.09
CA ILE A 31 14.74 7.87 1.97
C ILE A 31 15.69 8.93 1.41
N VAL A 32 16.03 8.84 0.12
CA VAL A 32 16.92 9.80 -0.55
C VAL A 32 16.30 11.20 -0.55
N LEU A 33 15.01 11.31 -0.90
CA LEU A 33 14.31 12.59 -0.86
C LEU A 33 14.26 13.15 0.56
N GLY A 34 13.97 12.32 1.56
CA GLY A 34 13.93 12.73 2.95
C GLY A 34 15.26 13.29 3.43
N GLY A 35 16.36 12.57 3.18
CA GLY A 35 17.71 13.03 3.50
C GLY A 35 18.08 14.33 2.79
N ALA A 36 17.71 14.46 1.51
CA ALA A 36 17.95 15.69 0.74
C ALA A 36 17.17 16.88 1.33
N LEU A 37 15.88 16.73 1.60
CA LEU A 37 15.05 17.79 2.19
C LEU A 37 15.56 18.21 3.57
N ASP A 38 15.99 17.25 4.39
CA ASP A 38 16.61 17.54 5.68
C ASP A 38 17.91 18.33 5.51
N ALA A 39 18.75 18.00 4.52
CA ALA A 39 19.98 18.73 4.22
C ALA A 39 19.73 20.18 3.75
N PHE A 40 18.60 20.43 3.09
CA PHE A 40 18.20 21.77 2.66
C PHE A 40 17.40 22.56 3.71
N GLY A 41 17.19 22.02 4.92
CA GLY A 41 16.47 22.73 5.98
C GLY A 41 14.94 22.60 5.94
N PHE A 42 14.40 21.61 5.22
CA PHE A 42 12.97 21.36 5.08
C PHE A 42 12.44 20.27 6.04
N GLN A 43 13.06 20.09 7.21
CA GLN A 43 12.79 18.96 8.11
C GLN A 43 11.30 18.82 8.50
N ARG A 44 10.62 19.95 8.67
CA ARG A 44 9.19 20.02 9.08
C ARG A 44 8.25 20.52 7.99
N SER A 45 8.72 20.55 6.74
CA SER A 45 7.88 20.96 5.60
C SER A 45 6.72 19.98 5.43
N ALA A 46 5.48 20.49 5.48
CA ALA A 46 4.28 19.68 5.26
C ALA A 46 4.27 19.07 3.85
N LEU A 47 4.65 19.85 2.84
CA LEU A 47 4.80 19.37 1.46
C LEU A 47 5.92 18.34 1.35
N GLY A 48 7.03 18.54 2.07
CA GLY A 48 8.11 17.57 2.14
C GLY A 48 7.65 16.22 2.70
N GLN A 49 6.90 16.24 3.81
CA GLN A 49 6.37 15.02 4.43
C GLN A 49 5.39 14.32 3.51
N TRP A 50 4.50 15.08 2.87
CA TRP A 50 3.55 14.54 1.90
C TRP A 50 4.28 13.84 0.73
N LEU A 51 5.31 14.47 0.15
CA LEU A 51 6.11 13.89 -0.94
C LEU A 51 6.83 12.61 -0.49
N VAL A 52 7.50 12.67 0.66
CA VAL A 52 8.28 11.56 1.20
C VAL A 52 7.38 10.37 1.52
N ARG A 53 6.25 10.58 2.20
CA ARG A 53 5.27 9.52 2.51
C ARG A 53 4.67 8.93 1.25
N THR A 54 4.39 9.76 0.24
CA THR A 54 3.87 9.27 -1.04
C THR A 54 4.88 8.36 -1.73
N LEU A 55 6.17 8.74 -1.79
CA LEU A 55 7.19 7.90 -2.42
C LEU A 55 7.48 6.63 -1.61
N ALA A 56 7.61 6.75 -0.29
CA ALA A 56 7.93 5.63 0.59
C ALA A 56 6.76 4.66 0.80
N GLY A 57 5.52 5.16 0.77
CA GLY A 57 4.30 4.39 1.03
C GLY A 57 3.65 3.86 -0.24
N GLU A 58 3.54 4.72 -1.26
CA GLU A 58 2.75 4.48 -2.47
C GLU A 58 3.64 4.37 -3.72
N GLY A 59 4.96 4.29 -3.57
CA GLY A 59 5.92 4.31 -4.68
C GLY A 59 5.69 3.18 -5.69
N GLU A 60 5.28 2.00 -5.23
CA GLU A 60 4.88 0.88 -6.10
C GLU A 60 3.70 1.26 -7.00
N SER A 61 2.62 1.73 -6.39
CA SER A 61 1.40 2.12 -7.09
C SER A 61 1.58 3.33 -8.01
N LEU A 62 2.47 4.26 -7.65
CA LEU A 62 2.88 5.36 -8.54
C LEU A 62 3.64 4.86 -9.77
N LEU A 63 4.60 3.96 -9.59
CA LEU A 63 5.42 3.46 -10.70
C LEU A 63 4.61 2.60 -11.66
N GLU A 64 3.70 1.78 -11.14
CA GLU A 64 2.76 1.01 -11.96
C GLU A 64 1.77 1.90 -12.70
N GLY A 65 1.20 2.91 -12.03
CA GLY A 65 0.32 3.89 -12.65
C GLY A 65 1.01 4.64 -13.79
N LEU A 66 2.27 5.05 -13.58
CA LEU A 66 3.07 5.73 -14.59
C LEU A 66 3.45 4.79 -15.75
N TYR A 67 3.80 3.53 -15.46
CA TYR A 67 4.08 2.52 -16.47
C TYR A 67 2.85 2.28 -17.36
N ALA A 68 1.68 2.08 -16.75
CA ALA A 68 0.42 1.90 -17.45
C ALA A 68 0.07 3.11 -18.34
N LEU A 69 0.25 4.34 -17.83
CA LEU A 69 0.04 5.57 -18.58
C LEU A 69 1.00 5.71 -19.77
N ARG A 70 2.29 5.40 -19.58
CA ARG A 70 3.30 5.46 -20.65
C ARG A 70 2.99 4.46 -21.76
N ARG A 71 2.53 3.26 -21.41
CA ARG A 71 2.12 2.24 -22.40
C ARG A 71 0.90 2.68 -23.22
N ARG A 72 -0.03 3.41 -22.59
CA ARG A 72 -1.16 4.04 -23.27
C ARG A 72 -0.73 5.12 -24.25
N LEU A 73 0.18 6.01 -23.84
CA LEU A 73 0.75 7.05 -24.72
C LEU A 73 1.51 6.44 -25.91
N ALA A 74 2.03 5.22 -25.75
CA ALA A 74 2.65 4.43 -26.81
C ALA A 74 1.65 3.65 -27.70
N GLY A 75 0.33 3.86 -27.56
CA GLY A 75 -0.68 3.35 -28.50
C GLY A 75 -1.25 1.95 -28.21
N ALA A 76 -1.03 1.37 -27.03
CA ALA A 76 -1.64 0.10 -26.66
C ALA A 76 -3.11 0.29 -26.20
N ALA A 77 -4.03 -0.48 -26.80
CA ALA A 77 -5.48 -0.39 -26.61
C ALA A 77 -5.91 -0.40 -25.13
N GLY A 78 -6.75 0.56 -24.76
CA GLY A 78 -7.36 0.64 -23.43
C GLY A 78 -8.53 -0.33 -23.30
N SER A 79 -8.56 -1.11 -22.21
CA SER A 79 -9.81 -1.69 -21.67
C SER A 79 -9.71 -2.25 -20.25
N MET A 80 -8.54 -2.67 -19.73
CA MET A 80 -8.40 -3.16 -18.34
C MET A 80 -7.35 -2.42 -17.51
N ALA A 81 -6.23 -2.03 -18.14
CA ALA A 81 -5.18 -1.23 -17.50
C ALA A 81 -5.66 0.17 -17.06
N GLU A 82 -6.67 0.74 -17.72
CA GLU A 82 -7.23 2.05 -17.38
C GLU A 82 -8.12 2.00 -16.13
N ALA A 83 -8.98 0.98 -16.01
CA ALA A 83 -9.77 0.76 -14.80
C ALA A 83 -8.88 0.44 -13.59
N TYR A 84 -7.82 -0.35 -13.81
CA TYR A 84 -6.81 -0.64 -12.79
C TYR A 84 -6.04 0.63 -12.36
N GLY A 85 -5.60 1.44 -13.32
CA GLY A 85 -4.93 2.71 -13.07
C GLY A 85 -5.80 3.73 -12.31
N TRP A 86 -7.10 3.82 -12.63
CA TRP A 86 -8.05 4.66 -11.88
C TRP A 86 -8.31 4.14 -10.47
N GLY A 87 -8.38 2.81 -10.29
CA GLY A 87 -8.48 2.18 -8.98
C GLY A 87 -7.29 2.50 -8.08
N LYS A 88 -6.06 2.39 -8.60
CA LYS A 88 -4.84 2.76 -7.88
C LYS A 88 -4.75 4.27 -7.62
N ALA A 89 -5.11 5.10 -8.59
CA ALA A 89 -5.17 6.55 -8.39
C ALA A 89 -6.14 6.93 -7.26
N ALA A 90 -7.31 6.30 -7.20
CA ALA A 90 -8.27 6.51 -6.11
C ALA A 90 -7.72 6.00 -4.77
N GLY A 91 -7.02 4.87 -4.75
CA GLY A 91 -6.33 4.32 -3.58
C GLY A 91 -5.26 5.26 -3.00
N MET A 92 -4.49 5.92 -3.88
CA MET A 92 -3.46 6.90 -3.50
C MET A 92 -4.02 8.26 -3.04
N VAL A 93 -5.16 8.67 -3.57
CA VAL A 93 -5.80 9.95 -3.17
C VAL A 93 -6.32 9.88 -1.74
N PHE A 94 -6.75 8.71 -1.27
CA PHE A 94 -7.31 8.56 0.07
C PHE A 94 -6.32 8.95 1.19
N PRO A 95 -5.08 8.44 1.25
CA PRO A 95 -4.07 8.89 2.20
C PRO A 95 -3.79 10.39 2.15
N TRP A 96 -3.81 10.98 0.95
CA TRP A 96 -3.57 12.42 0.78
C TRP A 96 -4.69 13.26 1.38
N LEU A 97 -5.94 12.84 1.19
CA LEU A 97 -7.10 13.49 1.80
C LEU A 97 -7.04 13.37 3.33
N VAL A 98 -6.66 12.20 3.85
CA VAL A 98 -6.54 12.00 5.29
C VAL A 98 -5.43 12.87 5.89
N ASP A 99 -4.25 12.94 5.28
CA ASP A 99 -3.14 13.80 5.74
C ASP A 99 -3.56 15.28 5.70
N GLY A 100 -4.09 15.73 4.56
CA GLY A 100 -4.56 17.10 4.38
C GLY A 100 -5.65 17.49 5.39
N ALA A 101 -6.68 16.65 5.56
CA ALA A 101 -7.76 16.89 6.51
C ALA A 101 -7.26 16.89 7.96
N SER A 102 -6.31 16.00 8.31
CA SER A 102 -5.72 15.95 9.65
C SER A 102 -4.99 17.25 9.98
N ARG A 103 -4.22 17.79 9.03
CA ARG A 103 -3.54 19.08 9.19
C ARG A 103 -4.52 20.25 9.28
N LEU A 104 -5.56 20.24 8.46
CA LEU A 104 -6.62 21.27 8.50
C LEU A 104 -7.40 21.25 9.81
N ALA A 105 -7.57 20.07 10.41
CA ALA A 105 -8.18 19.90 11.72
C ALA A 105 -7.25 20.31 12.89
N GLY A 106 -6.00 20.69 12.60
CA GLY A 106 -5.03 21.11 13.61
C GLY A 106 -4.45 19.96 14.44
N LEU A 107 -4.57 18.71 13.97
CA LEU A 107 -4.01 17.55 14.68
C LEU A 107 -2.49 17.61 14.72
N ASP A 108 -1.92 17.14 15.83
CA ASP A 108 -0.47 16.98 15.93
C ASP A 108 0.01 15.80 15.09
N VAL A 109 0.41 16.11 13.86
CA VAL A 109 0.97 15.19 12.87
C VAL A 109 2.23 14.47 13.36
N TYR A 110 2.91 15.04 14.35
CA TYR A 110 4.17 14.53 14.90
C TYR A 110 3.95 13.71 16.18
N GLY A 111 2.79 13.86 16.81
CA GLY A 111 2.37 13.20 18.03
C GLY A 111 1.55 11.94 17.77
N TRP A 112 0.94 11.43 18.83
CA TRP A 112 0.08 10.24 18.77
C TRP A 112 -1.17 10.46 17.91
N GLU A 113 -1.67 11.70 17.79
CA GLU A 113 -2.84 12.03 16.96
C GLU A 113 -2.59 11.78 15.47
N GLY A 114 -1.34 11.89 15.01
CA GLY A 114 -0.95 11.71 13.61
C GLY A 114 -0.57 10.29 13.21
N PHE A 115 -0.67 9.29 14.09
CA PHE A 115 -0.20 7.92 13.84
C PHE A 115 -0.89 7.25 12.64
N HIS A 116 -2.13 7.63 12.34
CA HIS A 116 -2.94 7.07 11.25
C HIS A 116 -2.45 7.53 9.87
N ILE A 117 -1.72 8.65 9.78
CA ILE A 117 -1.24 9.19 8.51
C ILE A 117 -0.23 8.23 7.85
N PRO A 118 0.91 7.87 8.47
CA PRO A 118 1.83 6.89 7.89
C PRO A 118 1.18 5.51 7.70
N TYR A 119 0.20 5.14 8.54
CA TYR A 119 -0.58 3.92 8.38
C TYR A 119 -1.34 3.89 7.05
N PHE A 120 -2.09 4.95 6.74
CA PHE A 120 -2.86 4.98 5.49
C PHE A 120 -1.95 5.07 4.26
N TYR A 121 -0.87 5.85 4.31
CA TYR A 121 0.13 5.87 3.23
C TYR A 121 0.81 4.54 2.98
N ALA A 122 0.95 3.71 4.02
CA ALA A 122 1.64 2.44 3.91
C ALA A 122 0.70 1.29 3.49
N LEU A 123 -0.58 1.35 3.85
CA LEU A 123 -1.48 0.18 3.80
C LEU A 123 -2.81 0.41 3.08
N SER A 124 -3.03 1.57 2.44
CA SER A 124 -4.28 1.84 1.68
C SER A 124 -4.59 0.74 0.68
N ASP A 125 -3.59 0.33 -0.11
CA ASP A 125 -3.72 -0.74 -1.10
C ASP A 125 -4.05 -2.09 -0.46
N GLN A 126 -3.42 -2.42 0.67
CA GLN A 126 -3.64 -3.68 1.35
C GLN A 126 -5.02 -3.76 2.02
N ILE A 127 -5.51 -2.64 2.56
CA ILE A 127 -6.89 -2.50 3.07
C ILE A 127 -7.86 -2.71 1.90
N GLY A 128 -7.63 -2.02 0.77
CA GLY A 128 -8.42 -2.16 -0.44
C GLY A 128 -8.49 -3.59 -0.94
N ALA A 129 -7.35 -4.27 -1.04
CA ALA A 129 -7.24 -5.67 -1.45
C ALA A 129 -8.00 -6.62 -0.50
N SER A 130 -7.88 -6.39 0.81
CA SER A 130 -8.58 -7.20 1.83
C SER A 130 -10.10 -7.06 1.71
N VAL A 131 -10.61 -5.84 1.56
CA VAL A 131 -12.04 -5.56 1.38
C VAL A 131 -12.55 -6.14 0.05
N ALA A 132 -11.84 -5.89 -1.05
CA ALA A 132 -12.20 -6.39 -2.36
C ALA A 132 -12.25 -7.92 -2.40
N GLY A 133 -11.27 -8.59 -1.80
CA GLY A 133 -11.23 -10.05 -1.71
C GLY A 133 -12.38 -10.62 -0.87
N LEU A 134 -12.76 -9.97 0.23
CA LEU A 134 -13.94 -10.37 1.01
C LEU A 134 -15.24 -10.21 0.20
N VAL A 135 -15.41 -9.09 -0.51
CA VAL A 135 -16.59 -8.84 -1.36
C VAL A 135 -16.67 -9.87 -2.49
N PHE A 136 -15.54 -10.20 -3.11
CA PHE A 136 -15.48 -11.24 -4.15
C PHE A 136 -15.93 -12.60 -3.62
N LEU A 137 -15.41 -13.03 -2.46
CA LEU A 137 -15.83 -14.28 -1.82
C LEU A 137 -17.30 -14.26 -1.41
N ALA A 138 -17.81 -13.14 -0.88
CA ALA A 138 -19.21 -12.99 -0.51
C ALA A 138 -20.16 -13.14 -1.71
N ARG A 139 -19.77 -12.60 -2.88
CA ARG A 139 -20.51 -12.76 -4.14
C ARG A 139 -20.47 -14.19 -4.67
N ARG A 140 -19.33 -14.86 -4.55
CA ARG A 140 -19.14 -16.23 -5.04
C ARG A 140 -19.84 -17.29 -4.17
N GLU A 141 -19.76 -17.14 -2.86
CA GLU A 141 -20.28 -18.10 -1.87
C GLU A 141 -21.77 -17.87 -1.51
N ALA A 142 -22.39 -16.81 -2.07
CA ALA A 142 -23.77 -16.38 -1.80
C ALA A 142 -24.08 -16.25 -0.29
N GLY A 143 -23.11 -15.81 0.50
CA GLY A 143 -23.28 -15.67 1.95
C GLY A 143 -22.00 -15.24 2.69
N LEU A 144 -22.14 -14.24 3.57
CA LEU A 144 -21.02 -13.66 4.33
C LEU A 144 -20.32 -14.66 5.26
N GLY A 145 -21.07 -15.57 5.90
CA GLY A 145 -20.47 -16.56 6.82
C GLY A 145 -19.52 -17.54 6.13
N ARG A 146 -19.89 -18.02 4.94
CA ARG A 146 -19.02 -18.91 4.12
C ARG A 146 -17.83 -18.16 3.55
N ALA A 147 -18.04 -16.91 3.11
CA ALA A 147 -16.98 -16.04 2.64
C ALA A 147 -15.92 -15.75 3.72
N LEU A 148 -16.34 -15.47 4.96
CA LEU A 148 -15.42 -15.32 6.09
C LEU A 148 -14.66 -16.62 6.39
N GLY A 149 -15.34 -17.76 6.37
CA GLY A 149 -14.69 -19.07 6.52
C GLY A 149 -13.63 -19.34 5.44
N ALA A 150 -13.91 -18.97 4.19
CA ALA A 150 -12.94 -19.06 3.09
C ALA A 150 -11.79 -18.05 3.23
N TYR A 151 -12.09 -16.82 3.67
CA TYR A 151 -11.10 -15.76 3.91
C TYR A 151 -10.05 -16.21 4.92
N PHE A 152 -10.46 -16.75 6.07
CA PHE A 152 -9.54 -17.19 7.13
C PHE A 152 -8.77 -18.47 6.82
N ARG A 153 -9.14 -19.19 5.76
CA ARG A 153 -8.38 -20.35 5.26
C ARG A 153 -7.30 -19.96 4.24
N HIS A 154 -7.36 -18.74 3.70
CA HIS A 154 -6.41 -18.28 2.68
C HIS A 154 -5.21 -17.57 3.33
N PRO A 155 -3.98 -18.12 3.26
CA PRO A 155 -2.83 -17.61 4.02
C PRO A 155 -2.46 -16.16 3.69
N VAL A 156 -2.62 -15.74 2.42
CA VAL A 156 -2.38 -14.36 1.98
C VAL A 156 -3.38 -13.38 2.60
N MET A 157 -4.65 -13.78 2.71
CA MET A 157 -5.73 -12.92 3.21
C MET A 157 -5.61 -12.72 4.72
N VAL A 158 -5.25 -13.81 5.43
CA VAL A 158 -4.94 -13.76 6.87
C VAL A 158 -3.71 -12.91 7.13
N SER A 159 -2.63 -13.10 6.37
CA SER A 159 -1.41 -12.28 6.51
C SER A 159 -1.71 -10.80 6.26
N GLY A 160 -2.49 -10.52 5.22
CA GLY A 160 -2.96 -9.19 4.89
C GLY A 160 -3.71 -8.52 6.05
N LEU A 161 -4.67 -9.25 6.62
CA LEU A 161 -5.47 -8.79 7.75
C LEU A 161 -4.64 -8.56 9.01
N VAL A 162 -3.71 -9.48 9.34
CA VAL A 162 -2.84 -9.36 10.51
C VAL A 162 -2.02 -8.08 10.44
N ILE A 163 -1.43 -7.77 9.28
CA ILE A 163 -0.63 -6.55 9.09
C ILE A 163 -1.49 -5.30 9.22
N VAL A 164 -2.66 -5.27 8.57
CA VAL A 164 -3.61 -4.15 8.65
C VAL A 164 -4.01 -3.86 10.09
N LEU A 165 -4.14 -4.88 10.94
CA LEU A 165 -4.48 -4.71 12.36
C LEU A 165 -3.25 -4.41 13.24
N ALA A 166 -2.09 -5.00 12.95
CA ALA A 166 -0.91 -4.89 13.81
C ALA A 166 -0.11 -3.60 13.60
N VAL A 167 0.04 -3.13 12.37
CA VAL A 167 0.80 -1.91 12.03
C VAL A 167 0.27 -0.66 12.73
N PRO A 168 -1.04 -0.34 12.76
CA PRO A 168 -1.52 0.86 13.45
C PRO A 168 -1.26 0.79 14.96
N CYS A 169 -1.34 -0.40 15.57
CA CYS A 169 -0.97 -0.58 16.98
C CYS A 169 0.52 -0.33 17.20
N GLY A 170 1.39 -0.81 16.32
CA GLY A 170 2.84 -0.57 16.38
C GLY A 170 3.19 0.91 16.24
N LEU A 171 2.57 1.61 15.28
CA LEU A 171 2.75 3.05 15.06
C LEU A 171 2.27 3.85 16.27
N LEU A 172 1.09 3.55 16.79
CA LEU A 172 0.57 4.21 17.99
C LEU A 172 1.48 3.97 19.19
N PHE A 173 1.93 2.73 19.41
CA PHE A 173 2.84 2.41 20.50
C PHE A 173 4.18 3.15 20.37
N ALA A 174 4.75 3.22 19.16
CA ALA A 174 5.97 4.00 18.91
C ALA A 174 5.76 5.48 19.26
N ARG A 175 4.63 6.08 18.88
CA ARG A 175 4.27 7.46 19.27
C ARG A 175 4.19 7.63 20.78
N LEU A 176 3.53 6.71 21.47
CA LEU A 176 3.37 6.75 22.94
C LEU A 176 4.71 6.59 23.66
N LEU A 177 5.67 5.88 23.07
CA LEU A 177 7.05 5.78 23.57
C LEU A 177 7.93 7.01 23.24
N GLY A 178 7.38 8.02 22.58
CA GLY A 178 8.06 9.28 22.27
C GLY A 178 8.72 9.34 20.89
N PHE A 179 8.50 8.36 20.01
CA PHE A 179 8.93 8.48 18.62
C PHE A 179 8.14 9.58 17.91
N SER A 180 8.84 10.50 17.26
CA SER A 180 8.24 11.61 16.52
C SER A 180 9.03 11.87 15.22
N PRO A 181 8.38 11.93 14.04
CA PRO A 181 9.07 12.04 12.77
C PRO A 181 9.30 13.52 12.45
N THR A 182 10.08 14.21 13.28
CA THR A 182 10.35 15.65 13.14
C THR A 182 11.31 15.99 12.00
N THR A 183 11.85 14.97 11.33
CA THR A 183 12.67 15.07 10.13
C THR A 183 12.03 14.31 8.98
N GLN A 184 12.39 14.67 7.75
CA GLN A 184 11.89 14.02 6.55
C GLN A 184 12.46 12.61 6.42
N LEU A 185 13.71 12.38 6.81
CA LEU A 185 14.28 11.04 6.86
C LEU A 185 13.54 10.15 7.88
N ALA A 186 13.22 10.66 9.07
CA ALA A 186 12.43 9.90 10.03
C ALA A 186 11.01 9.61 9.51
N THR A 187 10.43 10.56 8.78
CA THR A 187 9.15 10.36 8.08
C THR A 187 9.25 9.23 7.04
N ALA A 188 10.31 9.20 6.23
CA ALA A 188 10.54 8.13 5.26
C ALA A 188 10.68 6.77 5.93
N LEU A 189 11.53 6.68 6.96
CA LEU A 189 11.78 5.44 7.69
C LEU A 189 10.53 4.92 8.39
N GLU A 190 9.73 5.81 8.98
CA GLU A 190 8.44 5.45 9.56
C GLU A 190 7.51 4.83 8.53
N THR A 191 7.35 5.47 7.36
CA THR A 191 6.46 4.95 6.30
C THR A 191 6.97 3.64 5.73
N VAL A 192 8.28 3.50 5.49
CA VAL A 192 8.87 2.24 5.03
C VAL A 192 8.67 1.12 6.07
N ALA A 193 8.88 1.41 7.36
CA ALA A 193 8.68 0.43 8.43
C ALA A 193 7.21 0.01 8.58
N ALA A 194 6.28 0.92 8.34
CA ALA A 194 4.84 0.63 8.32
C ALA A 194 4.40 -0.13 7.06
N ASN A 195 5.12 0.02 5.95
CA ASN A 195 4.81 -0.59 4.67
C ASN A 195 5.31 -2.04 4.65
N LEU A 196 4.43 -2.95 5.06
CA LEU A 196 4.67 -4.40 5.06
C LEU A 196 3.93 -5.11 3.92
N CYS A 197 3.60 -4.39 2.85
CA CYS A 197 2.82 -4.87 1.70
C CYS A 197 3.49 -6.02 0.94
N TRP A 198 4.80 -6.18 1.09
CA TRP A 198 5.58 -7.27 0.51
C TRP A 198 5.41 -8.60 1.25
N LEU A 199 4.90 -8.58 2.48
CA LEU A 199 4.82 -9.76 3.34
C LEU A 199 3.73 -10.76 2.90
N PRO A 200 2.49 -10.36 2.55
CA PRO A 200 1.48 -11.30 2.07
C PRO A 200 1.87 -12.05 0.78
N PRO A 201 2.43 -11.39 -0.26
CA PRO A 201 2.99 -12.08 -1.42
C PRO A 201 4.08 -13.10 -1.06
N LEU A 202 4.99 -12.73 -0.17
CA LEU A 202 6.06 -13.61 0.30
C LEU A 202 5.50 -14.86 1.00
N VAL A 203 4.49 -14.69 1.86
CA VAL A 203 3.82 -15.80 2.55
C VAL A 203 3.10 -16.71 1.54
N GLY A 204 2.44 -16.14 0.53
CA GLY A 204 1.81 -16.90 -0.55
C GLY A 204 2.81 -17.80 -1.28
N TRP A 205 3.94 -17.23 -1.70
CA TRP A 205 5.02 -17.97 -2.36
C TRP A 205 5.61 -19.10 -1.49
N LEU A 206 5.77 -18.87 -0.19
CA LEU A 206 6.27 -19.90 0.74
C LEU A 206 5.26 -21.04 0.97
N ALA A 207 3.96 -20.73 0.98
CA ALA A 207 2.90 -21.72 1.14
C ALA A 207 2.79 -22.65 -0.07
N GLU A 208 2.92 -22.11 -1.29
CA GLU A 208 2.94 -22.90 -2.52
C GLU A 208 4.12 -23.89 -2.59
N ARG A 209 5.30 -23.49 -2.11
CA ARG A 209 6.48 -24.38 -2.06
C ARG A 209 6.40 -25.53 -1.04
N ARG A 210 5.45 -25.46 -0.11
CA ARG A 210 5.23 -26.49 0.93
C ARG A 210 4.05 -27.41 0.62
N SER A 211 3.33 -27.15 -0.45
CA SER A 211 2.16 -27.92 -0.92
C SER A 211 2.58 -28.91 -1.99
#